data_AF-A0A2N2EIA3-F1
#
_entry.id   AF-A0A2N2EIA3-F1
#
_cell.length_a   1.000
_cell.length_b   1.000
_cell.length_c   1.000
_cell.angle_alpha   90.00
_cell.angle_beta   90.00
_cell.angle_gamma   90.00
#
_symmetry.space_group_name_H-M   'P 1'
#
loop_
_entity.id
_entity.type
_entity.pdbx_description
1 polymer ?
#
loop_
_entity_poly.entity_id
_entity_poly.type
_entity_poly.pdbx_seq_one_letter_code
_entity_poly.pdbx_strand_id
1 'polypeptide(L)'
;MVVKSLDDVMSYFEFVFFAYIVLLIIVSLNFYKALYIRKNFTVGNSIGKLIQKLDLVIGVFCGVAMFAGLIFQGVLADNNALGYNAWFNRLLGISIVSFIIFALNVIVVLRERQEEVS
;
A
#
# COMPACT_ATOMS: atom_id res chain seq x y z
N MET A 1 13.50 -38.51 -3.79
CA MET A 1 13.02 -37.25 -4.40
C MET A 1 12.97 -36.23 -3.27
N VAL A 2 13.99 -35.40 -3.11
CA VAL A 2 13.99 -34.36 -2.06
C VAL A 2 13.08 -33.25 -2.58
N VAL A 3 11.83 -33.24 -2.13
CA VAL A 3 10.94 -32.10 -2.33
C VAL A 3 11.58 -30.95 -1.55
N LYS A 4 12.25 -30.03 -2.25
CA LYS A 4 12.67 -28.76 -1.64
C LYS A 4 11.42 -27.90 -1.53
N SER A 5 10.63 -28.14 -0.48
CA SER A 5 9.39 -27.41 -0.18
C SER A 5 9.56 -25.88 -0.26
N LEU A 6 10.77 -25.38 0.02
CA LEU A 6 11.12 -23.97 -0.09
C LEU A 6 11.12 -23.44 -1.53
N ASP A 7 11.58 -24.22 -2.50
CA ASP A 7 11.66 -23.80 -3.91
C ASP A 7 10.24 -23.66 -4.51
N ASP A 8 9.32 -24.56 -4.15
CA ASP A 8 7.90 -24.44 -4.53
C ASP A 8 7.25 -23.21 -3.88
N VAL A 9 7.50 -22.98 -2.59
CA VAL A 9 7.01 -21.78 -1.88
C VAL A 9 7.53 -20.51 -2.53
N MET A 10 8.79 -20.48 -2.97
CA MET A 10 9.36 -19.34 -3.68
C MET A 10 8.69 -19.07 -5.03
N SER A 11 8.30 -20.10 -5.78
CA SER A 11 7.56 -19.93 -7.04
C SER A 11 6.20 -19.28 -6.84
N TYR A 12 5.43 -19.70 -5.82
CA TYR A 12 4.18 -19.03 -5.45
C TYR A 12 4.42 -17.61 -4.92
N PHE A 13 5.57 -17.38 -4.28
CA PHE A 13 5.92 -16.08 -3.72
C PHE A 13 6.12 -15.00 -4.79
N GLU A 14 6.65 -15.36 -5.97
CA GLU A 14 6.76 -14.43 -7.10
C GLU A 14 5.39 -13.92 -7.56
N PHE A 15 4.37 -14.77 -7.53
CA PHE A 15 2.99 -14.38 -7.86
C PHE A 15 2.42 -13.42 -6.80
N VAL A 16 2.69 -13.67 -5.52
CA VAL A 16 2.30 -12.77 -4.42
C VAL A 16 3.01 -11.42 -4.55
N PHE A 17 4.21 -11.39 -5.12
CA PHE A 17 4.96 -10.14 -5.31
C PHE A 17 4.21 -9.14 -6.20
N PHE A 18 3.50 -9.63 -7.22
CA PHE A 18 2.65 -8.80 -8.07
C PHE A 18 1.55 -8.07 -7.28
N ALA A 19 1.02 -8.69 -6.22
CA ALA A 19 0.01 -8.08 -5.37
C ALA A 19 0.53 -6.78 -4.70
N TYR A 20 1.80 -6.70 -4.32
CA TYR A 20 2.36 -5.48 -3.72
C TYR A 20 2.47 -4.32 -4.72
N ILE A 21 2.71 -4.63 -6.00
CA ILE A 21 2.67 -3.63 -7.08
C ILE A 21 1.24 -3.11 -7.24
N VAL A 22 0.24 -4.01 -7.24
CA VAL A 22 -1.17 -3.62 -7.29
C VAL A 22 -1.56 -2.75 -6.10
N LEU A 23 -1.10 -3.08 -4.88
CA LEU A 23 -1.35 -2.27 -3.69
C LEU A 23 -0.75 -0.86 -3.82
N LEU A 24 0.47 -0.72 -4.36
CA LEU A 24 1.08 0.58 -4.64
C LEU A 24 0.24 1.40 -5.64
N ILE A 25 -0.28 0.76 -6.69
CA ILE A 25 -1.16 1.41 -7.66
C ILE A 25 -2.44 1.90 -6.97
N ILE A 26 -3.08 1.08 -6.14
CA ILE A 26 -4.29 1.47 -5.39
C ILE A 26 -4.02 2.70 -4.51
N VAL A 27 -2.94 2.69 -3.74
CA VAL A 27 -2.57 3.83 -2.88
C VAL A 27 -2.30 5.09 -3.70
N SER A 28 -1.66 4.95 -4.86
CA SER A 28 -1.40 6.07 -5.79
C SER A 28 -2.67 6.63 -6.40
N LEU A 29 -3.60 5.76 -6.80
CA LEU A 29 -4.91 6.17 -7.33
C LEU A 29 -5.76 6.87 -6.26
N ASN A 30 -5.73 6.39 -5.02
CA ASN A 30 -6.43 7.03 -3.90
C ASN A 30 -5.90 8.44 -3.66
N PHE A 31 -4.58 8.63 -3.71
CA PHE A 31 -3.98 9.96 -3.61
C PHE A 31 -4.37 10.87 -4.78
N TYR A 32 -4.31 10.36 -6.01
CA TYR A 32 -4.70 11.12 -7.20
C TYR A 32 -6.18 11.55 -7.14
N LYS A 33 -7.08 10.64 -6.73
CA LYS A 33 -8.49 10.95 -6.52
C LYS A 33 -8.68 12.05 -5.48
N ALA A 34 -7.96 11.98 -4.35
CA ALA A 34 -8.03 13.02 -3.33
C ALA A 34 -7.63 14.40 -3.87
N LEU A 35 -6.54 14.49 -4.64
CA LEU A 35 -6.13 15.73 -5.31
C LEU A 35 -7.16 16.24 -6.33
N TYR A 36 -7.74 15.32 -7.12
CA TYR A 36 -8.73 15.67 -8.14
C TYR A 36 -10.02 16.21 -7.50
N ILE A 37 -10.48 15.57 -6.43
CA ILE A 37 -11.67 16.02 -5.68
C ILE A 37 -11.40 17.41 -5.11
N ARG A 38 -10.25 17.62 -4.47
CA ARG A 38 -9.85 18.93 -3.92
C ARG A 38 -9.86 20.05 -4.94
N LYS A 39 -9.41 19.78 -6.16
CA LYS A 39 -9.27 20.80 -7.21
C LYS A 39 -10.61 21.16 -7.87
N ASN A 40 -11.54 20.20 -7.98
CA ASN A 40 -12.73 20.36 -8.84
C ASN A 40 -14.06 20.44 -8.09
N PHE A 41 -14.13 20.05 -6.81
CA PHE A 41 -15.39 20.06 -6.07
C PHE A 41 -15.47 21.21 -5.07
N THR A 42 -16.49 22.04 -5.24
CA THR A 42 -16.90 23.10 -4.34
C THR A 42 -17.43 22.55 -3.01
N VAL A 43 -17.19 23.31 -1.95
CA VAL A 43 -17.66 23.08 -0.57
C VAL A 43 -19.10 22.57 -0.55
N GLY A 44 -19.31 21.33 -0.06
CA GLY A 44 -20.64 20.74 0.13
C GLY A 44 -20.86 19.33 -0.42
N ASN A 45 -19.93 18.76 -1.19
CA ASN A 45 -20.11 17.40 -1.73
C ASN A 45 -19.87 16.29 -0.68
N SER A 46 -20.91 15.96 0.08
CA SER A 46 -20.89 14.91 1.11
C SER A 46 -20.47 13.53 0.57
N ILE A 47 -20.81 13.22 -0.69
CA ILE A 47 -20.44 11.95 -1.34
C ILE A 47 -18.93 11.91 -1.60
N GLY A 48 -18.34 12.99 -2.10
CA GLY A 48 -16.88 13.09 -2.32
C GLY A 48 -16.08 12.87 -1.05
N LYS A 49 -16.54 13.46 0.07
CA LYS A 49 -15.93 13.27 1.40
C LYS A 49 -16.03 11.84 1.90
N LEU A 50 -17.18 11.19 1.69
CA LEU A 50 -17.37 9.79 2.09
C LEU A 50 -16.42 8.88 1.30
N ILE A 51 -16.28 9.10 -0.01
CA ILE A 51 -15.35 8.35 -0.86
C ILE A 51 -13.91 8.54 -0.38
N GLN A 52 -13.45 9.76 -0.10
CA GLN A 52 -12.09 10.01 0.41
C GLN A 52 -11.84 9.30 1.76
N LYS A 53 -12.81 9.29 2.67
CA LYS A 53 -12.69 8.57 3.95
C LYS A 53 -12.55 7.06 3.74
N LEU A 54 -13.36 6.49 2.84
CA LEU A 54 -13.26 5.07 2.49
C LEU A 54 -11.92 4.74 1.83
N ASP A 55 -11.44 5.59 0.92
CA ASP A 55 -10.14 5.45 0.26
C ASP A 55 -8.98 5.49 1.28
N LEU A 56 -9.12 6.26 2.36
CA LEU A 56 -8.14 6.33 3.45
C LEU A 56 -8.16 5.04 4.29
N VAL A 57 -9.34 4.50 4.58
CA VAL A 57 -9.49 3.18 5.24
C VAL A 57 -8.88 2.06 4.37
N ILE A 58 -9.14 2.08 3.06
CA ILE A 58 -8.50 1.15 2.11
C ILE A 58 -6.97 1.29 2.15
N GLY A 59 -6.46 2.52 2.22
CA GLY A 59 -5.02 2.77 2.36
C GLY A 59 -4.41 2.17 3.63
N VAL A 60 -5.13 2.20 4.76
CA VAL A 60 -4.72 1.51 6.00
C VAL A 60 -4.62 -0.01 5.78
N PHE A 61 -5.63 -0.62 5.15
CA PHE A 61 -5.59 -2.05 4.83
C PHE A 61 -4.45 -2.41 3.88
N CYS A 62 -4.16 -1.58 2.88
CA CYS A 62 -2.98 -1.75 2.01
C CYS A 62 -1.68 -1.74 2.82
N GLY A 63 -1.55 -0.80 3.77
CA GLY A 63 -0.39 -0.72 4.66
C GLY A 63 -0.24 -1.97 5.55
N VAL A 64 -1.34 -2.47 6.13
CA VAL A 64 -1.34 -3.71 6.92
C VAL A 64 -0.92 -4.91 6.06
N ALA A 65 -1.42 -5.02 4.83
CA ALA A 65 -1.04 -6.08 3.91
C ALA A 65 0.46 -6.05 3.55
N MET A 66 1.00 -4.85 3.29
CA MET A 66 2.44 -4.69 3.04
C MET A 66 3.28 -5.05 4.27
N PHE A 67 2.86 -4.63 5.46
CA PHE A 67 3.54 -4.97 6.70
C PHE A 67 3.56 -6.49 6.97
N ALA A 68 2.44 -7.17 6.75
CA ALA A 68 2.38 -8.63 6.82
C ALA A 68 3.34 -9.29 5.81
N GLY A 69 3.45 -8.73 4.60
CA GLY A 69 4.43 -9.16 3.60
C GLY A 69 5.88 -9.01 4.07
N LEU A 70 6.20 -7.91 4.76
CA LEU A 70 7.53 -7.69 5.33
C LEU A 70 7.84 -8.68 6.47
N ILE A 71 6.87 -9.02 7.31
CA ILE A 71 7.04 -10.07 8.34
C ILE A 71 7.32 -11.42 7.68
N PHE A 72 6.60 -11.75 6.60
CA PHE A 72 6.80 -13.01 5.88
C PHE A 72 8.22 -13.14 5.31
N GLN A 73 8.89 -12.04 4.96
CA GLN A 73 10.30 -12.06 4.56
C GLN A 73 11.24 -12.57 5.68
N GLY A 74 10.88 -12.36 6.95
CA GLY A 74 11.62 -12.93 8.09
C GLY A 74 11.59 -14.46 8.08
N VAL A 75 10.44 -15.05 7.75
CA VAL A 75 10.30 -16.52 7.60
C VAL A 75 11.19 -17.03 6.45
N LEU A 76 11.26 -16.29 5.33
CA LEU A 76 12.14 -16.64 4.21
C LEU A 76 13.62 -16.54 4.58
N ALA A 77 14.00 -15.53 5.37
CA ALA A 77 15.36 -15.36 5.88
C ALA A 77 15.76 -16.51 6.82
N ASP A 78 14.87 -16.91 7.74
CA ASP A 78 15.10 -18.03 8.67
C ASP A 78 15.29 -19.38 7.95
N ASN A 79 14.66 -19.55 6.80
CA ASN A 79 14.77 -20.77 5.98
C ASN A 79 15.88 -20.67 4.90
N ASN A 80 16.66 -19.58 4.90
CA ASN A 80 17.77 -19.35 3.96
C ASN A 80 17.34 -19.44 2.48
N ALA A 81 16.17 -18.88 2.17
CA ALA A 81 15.60 -18.88 0.82
C ALA A 81 16.49 -18.11 -0.17
N LEU A 82 16.67 -18.65 -1.38
CA LEU A 82 17.54 -18.02 -2.38
C LEU A 82 17.02 -16.63 -2.78
N GLY A 83 17.89 -15.62 -2.76
CA GLY A 83 17.53 -14.27 -3.19
C GLY A 83 16.56 -13.51 -2.27
N TYR A 84 16.29 -14.00 -1.06
CA TYR A 84 15.38 -13.36 -0.10
C TYR A 84 15.73 -11.87 0.14
N ASN A 85 17.01 -11.53 0.19
CA ASN A 85 17.48 -10.14 0.37
C ASN A 85 17.04 -9.21 -0.77
N ALA A 86 17.05 -9.68 -2.02
CA ALA A 86 16.60 -8.88 -3.16
C ALA A 86 15.08 -8.64 -3.09
N TRP A 87 14.32 -9.67 -2.73
CA TRP A 87 12.87 -9.57 -2.56
C TRP A 87 12.48 -8.65 -1.41
N PHE A 88 13.16 -8.80 -0.27
CA PHE A 88 13.00 -7.93 0.89
C PHE A 88 13.26 -6.47 0.53
N ASN A 89 14.39 -6.15 -0.10
CA ASN A 89 14.73 -4.77 -0.47
C ASN A 89 13.70 -4.16 -1.44
N ARG A 90 13.21 -4.93 -2.41
CA ARG A 90 12.17 -4.45 -3.32
C ARG A 90 10.83 -4.21 -2.60
N LEU A 91 10.40 -5.14 -1.74
CA LEU A 91 9.17 -4.99 -0.97
C LEU A 91 9.26 -3.82 0.01
N LEU A 92 10.41 -3.65 0.67
CA LEU A 92 10.68 -2.53 1.56
C LEU A 92 10.60 -1.20 0.80
N GLY A 93 11.21 -1.12 -0.38
CA GLY A 93 11.11 0.06 -1.25
C GLY A 93 9.66 0.39 -1.63
N ILE A 94 8.88 -0.60 -2.07
CA ILE A 94 7.44 -0.42 -2.39
C ILE A 94 6.66 0.06 -1.16
N SER A 95 6.95 -0.50 0.01
CA SER A 95 6.26 -0.17 1.26
C SER A 95 6.56 1.26 1.70
N ILE A 96 7.83 1.69 1.63
CA ILE A 96 8.23 3.06 1.97
C ILE A 96 7.58 4.07 1.02
N VAL A 97 7.63 3.83 -0.30
CA VAL A 97 7.01 4.71 -1.29
C VAL A 97 5.50 4.80 -1.07
N SER A 98 4.84 3.67 -0.85
CA SER A 98 3.40 3.62 -0.56
C SER A 98 3.06 4.35 0.73
N PHE A 99 3.87 4.22 1.78
CA PHE A 99 3.68 4.94 3.03
C PHE A 99 3.80 6.45 2.86
N ILE A 100 4.78 6.94 2.09
CA ILE A 100 4.92 8.36 1.77
C ILE A 100 3.67 8.88 1.04
N ILE A 101 3.21 8.16 0.00
CA ILE A 101 2.01 8.55 -0.76
C ILE A 101 0.77 8.55 0.14
N PHE A 102 0.63 7.55 1.01
CA PHE A 102 -0.47 7.48 1.96
C PHE A 102 -0.44 8.65 2.95
N ALA A 103 0.73 9.00 3.51
CA ALA A 103 0.88 10.15 4.40
C ALA A 103 0.50 11.46 3.69
N LEU A 104 0.91 11.64 2.43
CA LEU A 104 0.50 12.79 1.63
C LEU A 104 -1.02 12.81 1.40
N ASN A 105 -1.64 11.65 1.16
CA ASN A 105 -3.09 11.54 1.02
C ASN A 105 -3.83 11.97 2.31
N VAL A 106 -3.36 11.49 3.47
CA VAL A 106 -3.89 11.91 4.77
C VAL A 106 -3.81 13.43 4.94
N ILE A 107 -2.68 14.05 4.60
CA ILE A 107 -2.51 15.50 4.69
C ILE A 107 -3.51 16.25 3.80
N VAL A 108 -3.71 15.79 2.56
CA VAL A 108 -4.66 16.40 1.62
C VAL A 108 -6.09 16.34 2.17
N VAL A 109 -6.52 15.17 2.64
CA VAL A 109 -7.88 14.96 3.17
C VAL A 109 -8.10 15.73 4.47
N LEU A 110 -7.10 15.82 5.35
CA LEU A 110 -7.23 16.57 6.61
C LEU A 110 -7.26 18.08 6.39
N ARG A 111 -6.52 18.61 5.41
CA ARG A 111 -6.49 20.04 5.10
C ARG A 111 -7.84 20.54 4.59
N GLU A 112 -8.54 19.76 3.75
CA GLU A 112 -9.90 20.08 3.34
C GLU A 112 -10.85 20.26 4.54
N ARG A 113 -10.69 19.43 5.58
CA ARG A 113 -11.53 19.52 6.79
C ARG A 113 -11.34 20.83 7.57
N GLN A 114 -10.15 21.44 7.51
CA GLN A 114 -9.87 22.70 8.23
C GLN A 114 -10.45 23.92 7.51
N GLU A 115 -10.37 23.94 6.18
CA GLU A 115 -10.93 25.02 5.34
C GLU A 115 -12.47 25.12 5.44
N GLU A 116 -13.15 24.06 5.91
CA GLU A 116 -14.61 24.06 6.13
C GLU A 116 -15.05 24.57 7.50
N VAL A 117 -14.15 24.62 8.48
CA VAL A 117 -14.47 24.99 9.88
C VAL A 117 -14.10 26.46 10.18
N SER A 118 -13.24 27.07 9.34
CA SER A 118 -12.87 28.50 9.40
C SER A 118 -13.86 29.39 8.66
#